data_AF-A0AAW8JAF4-F1
#
_entry.id   AF-A0AAW8JAF4-F1
#
_cell.length_a   1.000
_cell.length_b   1.000
_cell.length_c   1.000
_cell.angle_alpha   90.00
_cell.angle_beta   90.00
_cell.angle_gamma   90.00
#
_symmetry.space_group_name_H-M   'P 1'
#
loop_
_entity.id
_entity.type
_entity.pdbx_description
1 polymer ?
#
loop_
_entity_poly.entity_id
_entity_poly.type
_entity_poly.pdbx_seq_one_letter_code
_entity_poly.pdbx_strand_id
1 'polypeptide(L)'
;MELPSNFQLYPLANSKLLSYIVEIDGQRMVFEKGIQQWSSFIWPNKGAILGVRITAIDLDGKSYVVFEASGEDGINQLFDAAVQIKKDHHIEMTWTNKQNPELAITVAFRVPSGIRNHVGVKQEYIGLKLVDRVTTPTVVTDNE
;
A
#
# COMPACT_ATOMS: atom_id res chain seq x y z
N MET A 1 1.76 7.72 -11.77
CA MET A 1 1.97 7.90 -10.32
C MET A 1 2.71 6.66 -9.84
N GLU A 2 3.94 6.78 -9.36
CA GLU A 2 4.71 5.62 -8.90
C GLU A 2 4.24 5.24 -7.49
N LEU A 3 3.85 3.98 -7.28
CA LEU A 3 3.39 3.51 -5.98
C LEU A 3 4.59 3.22 -5.06
N PRO A 4 4.50 3.59 -3.77
CA PRO A 4 5.55 3.29 -2.81
C PRO A 4 5.66 1.79 -2.60
N SER A 5 6.88 1.31 -2.34
CA SER A 5 7.09 -0.15 -2.21
C SER A 5 6.44 -0.77 -0.99
N ASN A 6 6.14 0.06 0.01
CA ASN A 6 5.38 -0.31 1.19
C ASN A 6 4.33 0.75 1.46
N PHE A 7 3.10 0.32 1.69
CA PHE A 7 2.00 1.20 2.11
C PHE A 7 1.16 0.50 3.18
N GLN A 8 0.30 1.26 3.84
CA GLN A 8 -0.61 0.71 4.82
C GLN A 8 -2.04 1.09 4.48
N LEU A 9 -2.93 0.12 4.65
CA LEU A 9 -4.38 0.30 4.54
C LEU A 9 -5.01 0.14 5.91
N TYR A 10 -5.99 0.99 6.20
CA TYR A 10 -6.80 0.93 7.38
C TYR A 10 -8.27 0.76 6.95
N PRO A 11 -8.95 -0.31 7.36
CA PRO A 11 -10.32 -0.53 6.97
C PRO A 11 -11.25 0.43 7.73
N LEU A 12 -12.13 1.12 7.01
CA LEU A 12 -13.22 1.90 7.62
C LEU A 12 -14.50 1.05 7.65
N ALA A 13 -15.27 1.21 8.72
CA ALA A 13 -16.51 0.47 8.89
C ALA A 13 -17.61 1.01 7.97
N ASN A 14 -18.44 0.12 7.44
CA ASN A 14 -19.68 0.46 6.77
C ASN A 14 -20.81 -0.29 7.49
N SER A 15 -21.86 0.43 7.89
CA SER A 15 -23.03 -0.14 8.59
C SER A 15 -23.83 -1.15 7.77
N LYS A 16 -23.60 -1.21 6.46
CA LYS A 16 -24.23 -2.14 5.51
C LYS A 16 -23.41 -3.41 5.27
N LEU A 17 -22.21 -3.51 5.84
CA LEU A 17 -21.28 -4.62 5.63
C LEU A 17 -20.99 -5.34 6.95
N LEU A 18 -21.01 -6.68 6.91
CA LEU A 18 -20.59 -7.53 8.02
C LEU A 18 -19.08 -7.70 8.06
N SER A 19 -18.47 -7.87 6.88
CA SER A 19 -17.03 -7.96 6.71
C SER A 19 -16.64 -7.64 5.26
N TYR A 20 -15.38 -7.30 5.02
CA TYR A 20 -14.85 -7.23 3.66
C TYR A 20 -13.37 -7.57 3.64
N ILE A 21 -12.90 -7.99 2.46
CA ILE A 21 -11.55 -8.46 2.22
C ILE A 21 -11.00 -7.66 1.05
N VAL A 22 -9.82 -7.08 1.23
CA VAL A 22 -9.03 -6.46 0.16
C VAL A 22 -7.78 -7.31 -0.03
N GLU A 23 -7.65 -7.88 -1.21
CA GLU A 23 -6.52 -8.70 -1.64
C GLU A 23 -5.72 -7.94 -2.69
N ILE A 24 -4.40 -7.87 -2.51
CA ILE A 24 -3.44 -7.20 -3.40
C ILE A 24 -2.22 -8.13 -3.46
N ASP A 25 -1.94 -8.72 -4.61
CA ASP A 25 -0.75 -9.55 -4.86
C ASP A 25 -0.54 -10.68 -3.84
N GLY A 26 -1.64 -11.36 -3.53
CA GLY A 26 -1.69 -12.44 -2.55
C GLY A 26 -1.61 -12.01 -1.09
N GLN A 27 -1.42 -10.72 -0.80
CA GLN A 27 -1.55 -10.15 0.54
C GLN A 27 -3.00 -9.73 0.76
N ARG A 28 -3.56 -9.97 1.95
CA ARG A 28 -4.96 -9.66 2.25
C ARG A 28 -5.11 -8.87 3.53
N MET A 29 -5.99 -7.89 3.50
CA MET A 29 -6.55 -7.21 4.67
C MET A 29 -7.98 -7.70 4.84
N VAL A 30 -8.33 -8.08 6.05
CA VAL A 30 -9.69 -8.50 6.42
C VAL A 30 -10.23 -7.50 7.44
N PHE A 31 -11.39 -6.94 7.14
CA PHE A 31 -12.22 -6.24 8.11
C PHE A 31 -13.34 -7.18 8.55
N GLU A 32 -13.33 -7.59 9.82
CA GLU A 32 -14.36 -8.43 10.41
C GLU A 32 -14.73 -7.88 11.79
N LYS A 33 -16.03 -7.80 12.10
CA LYS A 33 -16.57 -7.47 13.45
C LYS A 33 -16.00 -6.17 14.05
N GLY A 34 -15.71 -5.17 13.21
CA GLY A 34 -15.25 -3.85 13.68
C GLY A 34 -13.77 -3.76 14.03
N ILE A 35 -12.96 -4.80 13.75
CA ILE A 35 -11.51 -4.71 13.94
C ILE A 35 -10.91 -3.79 12.87
N GLN A 36 -10.43 -2.62 13.29
CA GLN A 36 -9.80 -1.65 12.41
C GLN A 36 -8.32 -1.49 12.75
N GLN A 37 -7.44 -1.99 11.87
CA GLN A 37 -5.99 -1.97 12.06
C GLN A 37 -5.26 -1.61 10.78
N TRP A 38 -4.10 -0.99 10.93
CA TRP A 38 -3.21 -0.69 9.80
C TRP A 38 -2.54 -1.98 9.31
N SER A 39 -2.99 -2.47 8.15
CA SER A 39 -2.40 -3.60 7.47
C SER A 39 -1.31 -3.10 6.53
N SER A 40 -0.08 -3.63 6.66
CA SER A 40 1.04 -3.25 5.80
C SER A 40 1.06 -4.12 4.56
N PHE A 41 1.20 -3.47 3.41
CA PHE A 41 1.27 -4.08 2.09
C PHE A 41 2.58 -3.76 1.41
N ILE A 42 3.11 -4.74 0.67
CA ILE A 42 4.34 -4.61 -0.13
C ILE A 42 3.98 -4.76 -1.61
N TRP A 43 4.36 -3.78 -2.43
CA TRP A 43 4.14 -3.77 -3.88
C TRP A 43 5.40 -3.31 -4.63
N PRO A 44 5.76 -3.89 -5.79
CA PRO A 44 5.23 -5.12 -6.35
C PRO A 44 5.78 -6.35 -5.61
N ASN A 45 4.92 -7.35 -5.37
CA ASN A 45 5.34 -8.61 -4.80
C ASN A 45 5.79 -9.55 -5.95
N LYS A 46 7.09 -9.53 -6.28
CA LYS A 46 7.67 -10.24 -7.45
C LYS A 46 7.43 -11.77 -7.49
N GLY A 47 6.94 -12.37 -6.41
CA GLY A 47 6.62 -13.79 -6.31
C GLY A 47 5.12 -14.14 -6.28
N ALA A 48 4.23 -13.15 -6.37
CA ALA A 48 2.79 -13.38 -6.29
C ALA A 48 2.06 -13.17 -7.62
N ILE A 49 0.84 -13.69 -7.67
CA ILE A 49 -0.07 -13.45 -8.80
C ILE A 49 -0.46 -11.97 -8.75
N LEU A 50 -0.05 -11.24 -9.79
CA LEU A 50 -0.37 -9.83 -9.94
C LEU A 50 -1.87 -9.64 -10.09
N GLY A 51 -2.46 -8.88 -9.20
CA GLY A 51 -3.89 -8.62 -9.20
C GLY A 51 -4.40 -8.09 -7.88
N VAL A 52 -5.63 -7.60 -7.94
CA VAL A 52 -6.34 -7.01 -6.81
C VAL A 52 -7.78 -7.51 -6.80
N ARG A 53 -8.30 -7.75 -5.61
CA ARG A 53 -9.69 -8.17 -5.44
C ARG A 53 -10.25 -7.58 -4.16
N ILE A 54 -11.42 -6.98 -4.26
CA ILE A 54 -12.19 -6.48 -3.13
C ILE A 54 -13.48 -7.28 -3.06
N THR A 55 -13.68 -7.97 -1.95
CA THR A 55 -14.89 -8.73 -1.67
C THR A 55 -15.60 -8.16 -0.44
N ALA A 56 -16.86 -7.77 -0.60
CA ALA A 56 -17.75 -7.37 0.49
C ALA A 56 -18.62 -8.54 0.94
N ILE A 57 -18.99 -8.58 2.21
CA ILE A 57 -20.00 -9.48 2.75
C ILE A 57 -21.07 -8.60 3.40
N ASP A 58 -22.31 -8.71 2.93
CA ASP A 58 -23.44 -7.96 3.47
C ASP A 58 -23.91 -8.50 4.83
N LEU A 59 -24.91 -7.85 5.42
CA LEU A 59 -25.49 -8.26 6.71
C LEU A 59 -26.20 -9.62 6.64
N ASP A 60 -26.65 -10.02 5.45
CA ASP A 60 -27.25 -11.31 5.17
C ASP A 60 -26.20 -12.43 4.99
N GLY A 61 -24.90 -12.11 5.05
CA GLY A 61 -23.80 -13.05 4.93
C GLY A 61 -23.46 -13.43 3.48
N LYS A 62 -24.03 -12.73 2.50
CA LYS A 62 -23.78 -12.95 1.07
C LYS A 62 -22.54 -12.18 0.62
N SER A 63 -21.68 -12.86 -0.12
CA SER A 63 -20.45 -12.28 -0.65
C SER A 63 -20.67 -11.63 -2.01
N TYR A 64 -20.11 -10.43 -2.20
CA TYR A 64 -20.14 -9.66 -3.44
C TYR A 64 -18.74 -9.20 -3.80
N VAL A 65 -18.36 -9.35 -5.07
CA VAL A 65 -17.13 -8.75 -5.59
C VAL A 65 -17.42 -7.29 -5.88
N VAL A 66 -16.82 -6.38 -5.11
CA VAL A 66 -16.96 -4.92 -5.30
C VAL A 66 -16.05 -4.46 -6.42
N PHE A 67 -14.85 -5.01 -6.47
CA PHE A 67 -13.86 -4.70 -7.48
C PHE A 67 -12.94 -5.91 -7.70
N GLU A 68 -12.57 -6.17 -8.95
CA GLU A 68 -11.54 -7.14 -9.28
C GLU A 68 -10.77 -6.65 -10.49
N ALA A 69 -9.45 -6.79 -10.45
CA ALA A 69 -8.60 -6.55 -11.60
C ALA A 69 -7.40 -7.50 -11.54
N SER A 70 -7.05 -8.09 -12.68
CA SER A 70 -5.92 -9.02 -12.79
C SER A 70 -4.80 -8.41 -13.64
N GLY A 71 -3.56 -8.81 -13.37
CA GLY A 71 -2.38 -8.40 -14.14
C GLY A 71 -1.63 -7.20 -13.53
N GLU A 72 -0.57 -6.77 -14.24
CA GLU A 72 0.34 -5.69 -13.81
C GLU A 72 -0.37 -4.35 -13.57
N ASP A 73 -1.46 -4.11 -14.30
CA ASP A 73 -2.26 -2.88 -14.21
C ASP A 73 -3.34 -2.94 -13.12
N GLY A 74 -3.51 -4.08 -12.43
CA GLY A 74 -4.57 -4.26 -11.45
C GLY A 74 -4.55 -3.20 -10.35
N ILE A 75 -3.35 -2.79 -9.91
CA ILE A 75 -3.22 -1.72 -8.93
C ILE A 75 -3.57 -0.35 -9.51
N ASN A 76 -3.20 -0.05 -10.75
CA ASN A 76 -3.58 1.22 -11.37
C ASN A 76 -5.10 1.34 -11.47
N GLN A 77 -5.76 0.26 -11.90
CA GLN A 77 -7.23 0.19 -11.94
C GLN A 77 -7.85 0.27 -10.54
N LEU A 78 -7.21 -0.29 -9.50
CA LEU A 78 -7.66 -0.14 -8.12
C LEU A 78 -7.71 1.34 -7.71
N PHE A 79 -6.64 2.08 -7.99
CA PHE A 79 -6.54 3.49 -7.64
C PHE A 79 -7.45 4.37 -8.51
N ASP A 80 -7.60 4.03 -9.79
CA ASP A 80 -8.48 4.74 -10.74
C ASP A 80 -9.96 4.54 -10.42
N ALA A 81 -10.36 3.32 -10.05
CA ALA A 81 -11.73 3.00 -9.66
C ALA A 81 -12.13 3.55 -8.27
N ALA A 82 -11.16 3.98 -7.46
CA ALA A 82 -11.40 4.54 -6.15
C ALA A 82 -11.71 6.03 -6.21
N VAL A 83 -12.75 6.46 -5.48
CA VAL A 83 -12.92 7.87 -5.16
C VAL A 83 -11.93 8.23 -4.05
N GLN A 84 -10.98 9.12 -4.36
CA GLN A 84 -9.91 9.53 -3.45
C GLN A 84 -10.23 10.85 -2.77
N ILE A 85 -10.27 10.85 -1.44
CA ILE A 85 -10.44 12.05 -0.62
C ILE A 85 -9.16 12.25 0.19
N LYS A 86 -8.39 13.28 -0.18
CA LYS A 86 -7.16 13.63 0.53
C LYS A 86 -7.50 14.20 1.91
N LYS A 87 -6.95 13.58 2.96
CA LYS A 87 -6.98 14.09 4.33
C LYS A 87 -5.58 14.56 4.73
N ASP A 88 -5.46 15.05 5.96
CA ASP A 88 -4.25 15.66 6.49
C ASP A 88 -3.05 14.68 6.50
N HIS A 89 -3.27 13.45 6.98
CA HIS A 89 -2.21 12.44 7.19
C HIS A 89 -2.41 11.13 6.40
N HIS A 90 -3.51 11.01 5.65
CA HIS A 90 -3.87 9.81 4.89
C HIS A 90 -4.80 10.18 3.72
N ILE A 91 -5.05 9.23 2.83
CA ILE A 91 -5.99 9.37 1.72
C ILE A 91 -7.11 8.37 1.94
N GLU A 92 -8.35 8.82 1.99
CA GLU A 92 -9.50 7.90 2.02
C GLU A 92 -9.79 7.47 0.59
N MET A 93 -9.86 6.17 0.36
CA MET A 93 -10.20 5.56 -0.93
C MET A 93 -11.52 4.82 -0.78
N THR A 94 -12.49 5.14 -1.63
CA THR A 94 -13.81 4.51 -1.61
C THR A 94 -14.10 3.81 -2.94
N TRP A 95 -14.42 2.52 -2.89
CA TRP A 95 -14.92 1.75 -4.02
C TRP A 95 -16.41 1.48 -3.85
N THR A 96 -17.20 1.82 -4.86
CA THR A 96 -18.63 1.55 -4.90
C THR A 96 -18.92 0.38 -5.84
N ASN A 97 -19.76 -0.55 -5.40
CA ASN A 97 -20.19 -1.64 -6.28
C ASN A 97 -21.21 -1.09 -7.30
N LYS A 98 -21.04 -1.43 -8.59
CA LYS A 98 -21.90 -0.95 -9.69
C LYS A 98 -23.36 -1.42 -9.56
N GLN A 99 -23.58 -2.60 -8.99
CA GLN A 99 -24.92 -3.16 -8.78
C GLN A 99 -25.55 -2.65 -7.49
N ASN A 100 -24.75 -2.53 -6.42
CA ASN A 100 -25.21 -2.15 -5.08
C ASN A 100 -24.34 -1.06 -4.45
N PRO A 101 -24.67 0.24 -4.64
CA PRO A 101 -23.90 1.35 -4.09
C PRO A 101 -23.79 1.34 -2.56
N GLU A 102 -24.75 0.73 -1.85
CA GLU A 102 -24.75 0.59 -0.40
C GLU A 102 -23.59 -0.28 0.13
N LEU A 103 -23.03 -1.16 -0.70
CA LEU A 103 -21.88 -2.01 -0.37
C LEU A 103 -20.54 -1.29 -0.57
N ALA A 104 -20.52 0.04 -0.53
CA ALA A 104 -19.31 0.82 -0.68
C ALA A 104 -18.26 0.43 0.36
N ILE A 105 -17.01 0.23 -0.08
CA ILE A 105 -15.88 -0.04 0.81
C ILE A 105 -15.02 1.19 0.85
N THR A 106 -14.77 1.69 2.05
CA THR A 106 -13.84 2.80 2.29
C THR A 106 -12.65 2.30 3.09
N VAL A 107 -11.45 2.67 2.67
CA VAL A 107 -10.21 2.44 3.41
C VAL A 107 -9.40 3.72 3.51
N ALA A 108 -8.65 3.89 4.58
CA ALA A 108 -7.63 4.93 4.66
C ALA A 108 -6.28 4.36 4.23
N PHE A 109 -5.68 5.00 3.23
CA PHE A 109 -4.36 4.71 2.69
C PHE A 109 -3.33 5.68 3.27
N ARG A 110 -2.19 5.15 3.73
CA ARG A 110 -1.02 5.98 4.06
C ARG A 110 0.27 5.29 3.65
N VAL A 111 1.30 6.12 3.50
CA VAL A 111 2.67 5.65 3.35
C VAL A 111 3.39 5.93 4.67
N PRO A 112 3.83 4.90 5.43
CA PRO A 112 4.58 5.14 6.65
C PRO A 112 5.92 5.79 6.28
N SER A 113 6.16 7.00 6.79
CA SER A 113 7.31 7.84 6.43
C SER A 113 8.69 7.26 6.76
N GLY A 114 8.77 6.10 7.42
CA GLY A 114 10.01 5.45 7.85
C GLY A 114 10.68 4.50 6.85
N ILE A 115 10.02 4.11 5.76
CA ILE A 115 10.62 3.23 4.73
C ILE A 115 10.31 3.80 3.36
N ARG A 116 11.07 4.82 2.98
CA ARG A 116 11.18 5.28 1.60
C ARG A 116 12.04 4.26 0.83
N ASN A 117 11.56 3.02 0.68
CA ASN A 117 12.17 2.07 -0.23
C ASN A 117 11.75 2.47 -1.65
N HIS A 118 12.66 3.21 -2.25
CA HIS A 118 12.81 3.53 -3.66
C HIS A 118 12.88 2.24 -4.50
N VAL A 119 11.74 1.69 -4.92
CA VAL A 119 11.71 0.78 -6.08
C VAL A 119 11.22 1.59 -7.27
N GLY A 120 12.14 2.26 -7.94
CA GLY A 120 11.79 2.96 -9.18
C GLY A 120 12.68 4.12 -9.63
N VAL A 121 13.69 4.55 -8.88
CA VAL A 121 14.60 5.58 -9.41
C VAL A 121 16.03 5.25 -9.02
N LYS A 122 16.89 5.28 -10.03
CA LYS A 122 18.33 5.50 -9.92
C LYS A 122 18.54 6.88 -9.27
N GLN A 123 18.20 7.03 -7.99
CA GLN A 123 18.36 8.28 -7.27
C GLN A 123 19.72 8.25 -6.61
N GLU A 124 20.62 8.94 -7.29
CA GLU A 124 21.76 9.63 -6.73
C GLU A 124 21.59 9.93 -5.24
N TYR A 125 22.64 9.60 -4.52
CA TYR A 125 22.89 9.88 -3.13
C TYR A 125 22.70 11.38 -2.80
N ILE A 126 21.47 11.84 -2.57
CA ILE A 126 21.24 13.18 -2.03
C ILE A 126 21.52 13.13 -0.52
N GLY A 127 22.78 13.35 -0.15
CA GLY A 127 23.21 13.51 1.24
C GLY A 127 24.44 12.70 1.65
N LEU A 128 24.92 11.75 0.84
CA LEU A 128 26.27 11.23 1.05
C LEU A 128 27.24 12.22 0.42
N LYS A 129 27.77 13.13 1.24
CA LYS A 129 29.04 13.76 0.94
C LYS A 129 30.07 12.64 0.88
N LEU A 130 30.42 12.20 -0.33
CA LEU A 130 31.62 11.42 -0.57
C LEU A 130 32.76 12.18 0.12
N VAL A 131 33.28 11.60 1.20
CA VAL A 131 34.55 12.05 1.76
C VAL A 131 35.61 11.60 0.76
N ASP A 132 35.93 12.50 -0.16
CA ASP A 132 37.08 12.35 -1.03
C ASP A 132 38.32 12.41 -0.12
N ARG A 133 39.07 11.30 -0.11
CA ARG A 133 40.37 11.07 0.55
C ARG A 133 40.33 10.62 2.01
N VAL A 134 40.48 9.31 2.18
CA VAL A 134 41.36 8.78 3.23
C VAL A 134 42.72 8.53 2.58
N THR A 135 43.51 9.59 2.39
CA THR A 135 44.96 9.39 2.28
C THR A 135 45.45 9.24 3.70
N THR A 136 45.76 8.02 4.12
CA THR A 136 46.56 7.78 5.32
C THR A 136 47.94 8.40 5.10
N PRO A 137 48.38 9.41 5.86
CA PRO A 137 49.81 9.54 6.07
C PRO A 137 50.22 8.36 6.95
N THR A 138 50.92 7.41 6.34
CA THR A 138 51.78 6.48 7.08
C THR A 138 52.71 7.33 7.93
N VAL A 139 52.44 7.45 9.24
CA VAL A 139 53.46 7.87 10.19
C VAL A 139 54.42 6.69 10.27
N VAL A 140 55.48 6.75 9.48
CA VAL A 140 56.65 5.92 9.72
C VAL A 140 57.25 6.44 11.02
N THR A 141 57.06 5.68 12.09
CA THR A 141 57.91 5.78 13.27
C THR A 141 59.27 5.28 12.85
N ASP A 142 60.28 6.15 12.86
CA ASP A 142 61.66 5.69 12.97
C ASP A 142 62.34 6.51 14.05
N ASN A 143 62.87 5.77 15.00
CA ASN A 143 63.63 6.24 16.14
C ASN A 143 65.10 6.27 15.71
N GLU A 144 65.79 7.39 15.89
CA GLU A 144 67.13 7.51 16.51
C GLU A 144 67.57 8.98 16.58
#